data_AF-A0A317E322-F1
#
_entry.id   AF-A0A317E322-F1
#
_cell.length_a   1.000
_cell.length_b   1.000
_cell.length_c   1.000
_cell.angle_alpha   90.00
_cell.angle_beta   90.00
_cell.angle_gamma   90.00
#
_symmetry.space_group_name_H-M   'P 1'
#
loop_
_entity.id
_entity.type
_entity.pdbx_description
1 polymer ?
#
loop_
_entity_poly.entity_id
_entity_poly.type
_entity_poly.pdbx_seq_one_letter_code
_entity_poly.pdbx_strand_id
1 'polypeptide(L)'
;MKSSQNTTIECGVCGRSLPHRRMLSCSMVRPQLAAVLDKEHPQWQRTGWICLDDLAAARRRHIEGLLVSERGELSALDRSVLDSMSRNETLARNIEDSFGDARSFGDRVADKVAQFGGSWGFIITFSGLLVVWMAFNVLAATIWQFDPYPFILLNLLLSSLAAFQAPIIMMSQRRQEEKDRARSENDYRVNLKAELEIRHLHEKIDHLLMRQWERLTEIQQIQLELMEDIANERRRK
;
A
#
# COMPACT_ATOMS: atom_id res chain seq x y z
N MET A 1 -47.55 -6.27 15.98
CA MET A 1 -46.10 -5.97 15.79
C MET A 1 -45.62 -5.16 16.98
N LYS A 2 -44.91 -5.77 17.93
CA LYS A 2 -44.47 -5.11 19.18
C LYS A 2 -43.11 -4.44 18.97
N SER A 3 -43.05 -3.19 19.42
CA SER A 3 -41.88 -2.31 19.49
C SER A 3 -40.66 -3.01 20.08
N SER A 4 -39.58 -3.12 19.31
CA SER A 4 -38.28 -3.59 19.80
C SER A 4 -37.71 -2.54 20.75
N GLN A 5 -37.61 -2.87 22.03
CA GLN A 5 -36.97 -2.00 23.03
C GLN A 5 -35.50 -1.85 22.68
N ASN A 6 -35.07 -0.60 22.49
CA ASN A 6 -33.71 -0.25 22.14
C ASN A 6 -32.86 -0.25 23.42
N THR A 7 -32.49 -1.43 23.93
CA THR A 7 -31.62 -1.56 25.10
C THR A 7 -30.22 -1.04 24.76
N THR A 8 -29.89 0.12 25.33
CA THR A 8 -28.56 0.70 25.27
C THR A 8 -27.69 0.12 26.37
N ILE A 9 -26.47 -0.27 26.02
CA ILE A 9 -25.48 -0.85 26.93
C ILE A 9 -24.31 0.12 27.01
N GLU A 10 -23.62 0.15 28.15
CA GLU A 10 -22.45 1.02 28.37
C GLU A 10 -21.15 0.29 27.99
N CYS A 11 -20.28 0.98 27.25
CA CYS A 11 -18.96 0.46 26.90
C CYS A 11 -18.01 0.56 28.10
N GLY A 12 -17.27 -0.51 28.41
CA GLY A 12 -16.29 -0.53 29.50
C GLY A 12 -15.02 0.30 29.26
N VAL A 13 -14.79 0.74 28.01
CA VAL A 13 -13.63 1.56 27.63
C VAL A 13 -14.00 3.04 27.59
N CYS A 14 -14.94 3.44 26.72
CA CYS A 14 -15.33 4.84 26.58
C CYS A 14 -16.48 5.33 27.47
N GLY A 15 -17.18 4.45 28.19
CA GLY A 15 -18.35 4.83 29.02
C GLY A 15 -19.57 5.30 28.24
N ARG A 16 -19.58 5.20 26.90
CA ARG A 16 -20.72 5.63 26.07
C ARG A 16 -21.80 4.55 26.04
N SER A 17 -23.06 4.98 26.15
CA SER A 17 -24.22 4.10 25.96
C SER A 17 -24.55 3.98 24.48
N LEU A 18 -24.37 2.79 23.91
CA LEU A 18 -24.65 2.49 22.49
C LEU A 18 -25.66 1.35 22.36
N PRO A 19 -26.40 1.27 21.24
CA PRO A 19 -27.33 0.17 21.01
C PRO A 19 -26.57 -1.16 20.92
N HIS A 20 -27.15 -2.23 21.46
CA HIS A 20 -26.55 -3.57 21.53
C HIS A 20 -25.92 -4.06 20.22
N ARG A 21 -26.46 -3.70 19.04
CA ARG A 21 -25.91 -4.04 17.72
C ARG A 21 -24.48 -3.55 17.45
N ARG A 22 -24.02 -2.52 18.18
CA ARG A 22 -22.67 -1.94 18.08
C ARG A 22 -21.76 -2.34 19.25
N MET A 23 -22.20 -3.32 20.05
CA MET A 23 -21.46 -3.82 21.20
C MET A 23 -21.02 -5.26 20.97
N LEU A 24 -19.86 -5.60 21.54
CA LEU A 24 -19.30 -6.94 21.59
C LEU A 24 -19.07 -7.32 23.06
N SER A 25 -19.32 -8.57 23.42
CA SER A 25 -18.98 -9.09 24.75
C SER A 25 -17.46 -9.06 24.96
N CYS A 26 -16.99 -8.64 26.13
CA CYS A 26 -15.57 -8.66 26.48
C CYS A 26 -14.96 -10.08 26.37
N SER A 27 -15.76 -11.13 26.60
CA SER A 27 -15.31 -12.53 26.45
C SER A 27 -15.03 -12.95 25.01
N MET A 28 -15.54 -12.22 24.01
CA MET A 28 -15.28 -12.49 22.60
C MET A 28 -14.09 -11.69 22.05
N VAL A 29 -13.47 -10.84 22.88
CA VAL A 29 -12.30 -10.05 22.46
C VAL A 29 -11.08 -10.97 22.41
N ARG A 30 -10.31 -10.87 21.33
CA ARG A 30 -9.10 -11.68 21.12
C ARG A 30 -8.05 -11.40 22.20
N PRO A 31 -7.28 -12.42 22.66
CA PRO A 31 -6.27 -12.25 23.71
C PRO A 31 -5.24 -11.15 23.41
N GLN A 32 -4.82 -11.03 22.14
CA GLN A 32 -3.85 -10.01 21.71
C GLN A 32 -4.39 -8.59 21.88
N LEU A 33 -5.69 -8.38 21.62
CA LEU A 33 -6.36 -7.10 21.79
C LEU A 33 -6.70 -6.84 23.26
N ALA A 34 -7.07 -7.88 24.01
CA ALA A 34 -7.28 -7.81 25.45
C ALA A 34 -6.00 -7.34 26.16
N ALA A 35 -4.82 -7.87 25.79
CA ALA A 35 -3.54 -7.44 26.36
C ALA A 35 -3.23 -5.95 26.14
N VAL A 36 -3.67 -5.36 25.01
CA VAL A 36 -3.54 -3.92 24.75
C VAL A 36 -4.54 -3.13 25.61
N LEU A 37 -5.78 -3.59 25.67
CA LEU A 37 -6.83 -2.97 26.48
C LEU A 37 -6.56 -3.05 27.99
N ASP A 38 -5.95 -4.15 28.46
CA ASP A 38 -5.59 -4.35 29.87
C ASP A 38 -4.48 -3.39 30.30
N LYS A 39 -3.56 -3.03 29.40
CA LYS A 39 -2.52 -2.02 29.68
C LYS A 39 -3.09 -0.61 29.81
N GLU A 40 -4.06 -0.24 28.97
CA GLU A 40 -4.59 1.13 28.91
C GLU A 40 -5.80 1.36 29.81
N HIS A 41 -6.68 0.36 29.91
CA HIS A 41 -7.96 0.45 30.60
C HIS A 41 -8.24 -0.80 31.44
N PRO A 42 -7.51 -1.09 32.54
CA PRO A 42 -7.63 -2.34 33.30
C PRO A 42 -9.04 -2.69 33.80
N GLN A 43 -9.93 -1.70 33.86
CA GLN A 43 -11.31 -1.85 34.35
C GLN A 43 -12.33 -2.13 33.24
N TRP A 44 -11.92 -2.23 31.98
CA TRP A 44 -12.83 -2.39 30.84
C TRP A 44 -13.65 -3.67 30.87
N GLN A 45 -13.17 -4.69 31.59
CA GLN A 45 -13.85 -5.97 31.76
C GLN A 45 -15.08 -5.87 32.71
N ARG A 46 -15.23 -4.78 33.48
CA ARG A 46 -16.27 -4.64 34.52
C ARG A 46 -17.70 -4.54 33.96
N THR A 47 -17.88 -3.91 32.81
CA THR A 47 -19.20 -3.77 32.18
C THR A 47 -19.59 -4.99 31.36
N GLY A 48 -18.62 -5.85 31.01
CA GLY A 48 -18.82 -7.02 30.15
C GLY A 48 -19.00 -6.71 28.66
N TRP A 49 -19.00 -5.43 28.26
CA TRP A 49 -19.24 -4.99 26.88
C TRP A 49 -18.25 -3.93 26.40
N ILE A 50 -17.81 -4.04 25.14
CA ILE A 50 -16.98 -3.09 24.42
C ILE A 50 -17.65 -2.66 23.12
N CYS A 51 -17.56 -1.39 22.75
CA CYS A 51 -18.11 -0.92 21.46
C CYS A 51 -17.17 -1.25 20.29
N LEU A 52 -17.74 -1.34 19.09
CA LEU A 52 -16.97 -1.62 17.87
C LEU A 52 -15.90 -0.55 17.58
N ASP A 53 -16.16 0.71 17.94
CA ASP A 53 -15.23 1.81 17.70
C ASP A 53 -13.97 1.71 18.59
N ASP A 54 -14.14 1.45 19.89
CA ASP A 54 -13.03 1.24 20.83
C ASP A 54 -12.26 -0.04 20.50
N LEU A 55 -12.96 -1.10 20.08
CA LEU A 55 -12.33 -2.34 19.62
C LEU A 55 -11.51 -2.12 18.35
N ALA A 56 -11.99 -1.29 17.41
CA ALA A 56 -11.23 -0.90 16.22
C ALA A 56 -10.00 -0.06 16.59
N ALA A 57 -10.12 0.84 17.57
CA ALA A 57 -9.01 1.63 18.08
C ALA A 57 -7.94 0.76 18.76
N ALA A 58 -8.36 -0.21 19.58
CA ALA A 58 -7.45 -1.17 20.21
C ALA A 58 -6.71 -2.03 19.17
N ARG A 59 -7.41 -2.47 18.10
CA ARG A 59 -6.79 -3.17 16.97
C ARG A 59 -5.73 -2.32 16.28
N ARG A 60 -6.02 -1.05 16.01
CA ARG A 60 -5.06 -0.13 15.41
C ARG A 60 -3.80 -0.02 16.25
N ARG A 61 -3.93 0.18 17.57
CA ARG A 61 -2.78 0.26 18.49
C ARG A 61 -1.97 -1.03 18.54
N HIS A 62 -2.63 -2.19 18.50
CA HIS A 62 -1.94 -3.47 18.45
C HIS A 62 -1.06 -3.59 17.19
N ILE A 63 -1.61 -3.27 16.02
CA ILE A 63 -0.88 -3.32 14.75
C ILE A 63 0.24 -2.27 14.73
N GLU A 64 -0.01 -1.06 15.22
CA GLU A 64 1.01 -0.02 15.37
C GLU A 64 2.18 -0.52 16.23
N GLY A 65 1.89 -1.15 17.38
CA GLY A 65 2.92 -1.73 18.25
C GLY A 65 3.74 -2.83 17.58
N LEU A 66 3.11 -3.70 16.77
CA LEU A 66 3.81 -4.72 15.98
C LEU A 66 4.75 -4.09 14.96
N LEU A 67 4.26 -3.13 14.17
CA LEU A 67 5.05 -2.44 13.15
C LEU A 67 6.23 -1.68 13.76
N VAL A 68 6.04 -1.00 14.89
CA VAL A 68 7.11 -0.35 15.66
C VAL A 68 8.13 -1.36 16.14
N SER A 69 7.69 -2.53 16.64
CA SER A 69 8.62 -3.56 17.11
C SER A 69 9.47 -4.17 15.99
N GLU A 70 8.93 -4.28 14.78
CA GLU A 70 9.63 -4.84 13.62
C GLU A 70 10.52 -3.81 12.90
N ARG A 71 10.10 -2.54 12.84
CA ARG A 71 10.74 -1.50 12.00
C ARG A 71 11.34 -0.32 12.79
N GLY A 72 11.19 -0.30 14.11
CA GLY A 72 11.67 0.77 14.99
C GLY A 72 10.72 1.96 15.05
N GLU A 73 10.44 2.61 13.91
CA GLU A 73 9.57 3.79 13.85
C GLU A 73 8.50 3.67 12.75
N LEU A 74 7.33 4.27 12.99
CA LEU A 74 6.24 4.33 12.01
C LEU A 74 6.42 5.50 11.06
N SER A 75 6.50 5.19 9.76
CA SER A 75 6.47 6.19 8.70
C SER A 75 5.09 6.85 8.57
N ALA A 76 5.04 8.04 7.96
CA ALA A 76 3.79 8.68 7.57
C ALA A 76 2.95 7.79 6.64
N LEU A 77 3.60 6.99 5.78
CA LEU A 77 2.92 6.03 4.92
C LEU A 77 2.25 4.92 5.74
N ASP A 78 2.92 4.36 6.75
CA ASP A 78 2.36 3.30 7.59
C ASP A 78 1.10 3.78 8.31
N ARG A 79 1.16 4.99 8.89
CA ARG A 79 -0.01 5.62 9.55
C ARG A 79 -1.18 5.81 8.60
N SER A 80 -0.90 6.16 7.33
CA SER A 80 -1.94 6.30 6.30
C SER A 80 -2.61 4.97 5.96
N VAL A 81 -1.84 3.88 5.89
CA VAL A 81 -2.38 2.54 5.65
C VAL A 81 -3.24 2.09 6.82
N LEU A 82 -2.77 2.28 8.05
CA LEU A 82 -3.52 1.95 9.27
C LEU A 82 -4.86 2.69 9.35
N ASP A 83 -4.91 3.98 8.96
CA ASP A 83 -6.16 4.73 8.91
C ASP A 83 -7.12 4.17 7.84
N SER A 84 -6.60 3.87 6.65
CA SER A 84 -7.40 3.33 5.54
C SER A 84 -7.98 1.94 5.84
N MET A 85 -7.27 1.11 6.62
CA MET A 85 -7.77 -0.18 7.09
C MET A 85 -8.96 -0.03 8.03
N SER A 86 -8.97 0.99 8.88
CA SER A 86 -10.09 1.28 9.79
C SER A 86 -11.36 1.68 9.03
N ARG A 87 -11.21 2.35 7.87
CA ARG A 87 -12.33 2.84 7.07
C ARG A 87 -12.85 1.82 6.05
N ASN A 88 -12.17 0.68 5.91
CA ASN A 88 -12.46 -0.35 4.90
C ASN A 88 -12.55 0.21 3.47
N GLU A 89 -11.78 1.26 3.18
CA GLU A 89 -11.74 1.92 1.88
C GLU A 89 -10.80 1.18 0.92
N THR A 90 -11.14 1.15 -0.36
CA THR A 90 -10.27 0.61 -1.41
C THR A 90 -9.07 1.54 -1.58
N LEU A 91 -7.87 1.03 -1.26
CA LEU A 91 -6.61 1.77 -1.39
C LEU A 91 -6.09 1.83 -2.83
N ALA A 92 -6.69 1.09 -3.75
CA ALA A 92 -6.33 1.09 -5.16
C ALA A 92 -6.77 2.42 -5.81
N ARG A 93 -6.03 3.48 -5.54
CA ARG A 93 -6.15 4.76 -6.24
C ARG A 93 -5.40 4.62 -7.57
N ASN A 94 -6.08 4.93 -8.67
CA ASN A 94 -5.40 5.01 -9.96
C ASN A 94 -4.51 6.26 -9.96
N ILE A 95 -3.21 6.06 -9.79
CA ILE A 95 -2.21 7.11 -9.76
C ILE A 95 -2.17 7.84 -11.11
N GLU A 96 -2.37 7.09 -12.19
CA GLU A 96 -2.29 7.59 -13.56
C GLU A 96 -3.35 8.68 -13.83
N ASP A 97 -4.56 8.53 -13.28
CA ASP A 97 -5.65 9.51 -13.40
C ASP A 97 -5.33 10.81 -12.63
N SER A 98 -4.60 10.70 -11.52
CA SER A 98 -4.24 11.84 -10.67
C SER A 98 -3.22 12.80 -11.34
N PHE A 99 -2.42 12.29 -12.28
CA PHE A 99 -1.42 13.05 -13.05
C PHE A 99 -1.90 13.44 -14.47
N GLY A 100 -3.14 13.10 -14.84
CA GLY A 100 -3.73 13.39 -16.14
C GLY A 100 -4.17 14.84 -16.34
N ASP A 101 -4.79 15.42 -15.32
CA ASP A 101 -5.68 16.58 -15.51
C ASP A 101 -5.04 17.97 -15.43
N ALA A 102 -3.76 18.10 -15.01
CA ALA A 102 -3.14 19.40 -14.76
C ALA A 102 -1.81 19.64 -15.50
N ARG A 103 -1.64 19.12 -16.73
CA ARG A 103 -0.38 19.32 -17.50
C ARG A 103 -0.35 20.67 -18.22
N SER A 104 0.71 21.44 -18.02
CA SER A 104 0.96 22.67 -18.79
C SER A 104 1.25 22.36 -20.25
N PHE A 105 1.09 23.35 -21.14
CA PHE A 105 1.49 23.22 -22.55
C PHE A 105 3.00 22.94 -22.67
N GLY A 106 3.83 23.63 -21.89
CA GLY A 106 5.29 23.44 -21.89
C GLY A 106 5.69 22.02 -21.49
N ASP A 107 5.01 21.46 -20.49
CA ASP A 107 5.20 20.09 -20.02
C ASP A 107 4.96 19.06 -21.12
N ARG A 108 3.88 19.24 -21.90
CA ARG A 108 3.52 18.34 -23.01
C ARG A 108 4.52 18.42 -24.15
N VAL A 109 5.03 19.62 -24.45
CA VAL A 109 6.04 19.82 -25.50
C VAL A 109 7.37 19.21 -25.07
N ALA A 110 7.81 19.45 -23.83
CA ALA A 110 9.05 18.90 -23.28
C ALA A 110 9.07 17.36 -23.31
N ASP A 111 7.96 16.70 -22.93
CA ASP A 111 7.85 15.23 -23.00
C ASP A 111 7.99 14.72 -24.44
N LYS A 112 7.28 15.35 -25.39
CA LYS A 112 7.34 14.94 -26.80
C LYS A 112 8.74 15.14 -27.38
N VAL A 113 9.39 16.25 -27.06
CA VAL A 113 10.76 16.55 -27.51
C VAL A 113 11.76 15.57 -26.90
N ALA A 114 11.64 15.26 -25.61
CA ALA A 114 12.49 14.28 -24.94
C ALA A 114 12.30 12.86 -25.50
N GLN A 115 11.05 12.45 -25.74
CA GLN A 115 10.72 11.15 -26.33
C GLN A 115 11.22 11.01 -27.77
N PHE A 116 11.11 12.08 -28.57
CA PHE A 116 11.62 12.10 -29.93
C PHE A 116 13.15 12.09 -29.97
N GLY A 117 13.79 12.94 -29.16
CA GLY A 117 15.25 13.03 -29.06
C GLY A 117 15.93 11.79 -28.49
N GLY A 118 15.21 10.98 -27.69
CA GLY A 118 15.69 9.71 -27.14
C GLY A 118 15.51 8.49 -28.05
N SER A 119 14.94 8.64 -29.25
CA SER A 119 14.68 7.52 -30.15
C SER A 119 15.91 7.12 -30.97
N TRP A 120 16.16 5.82 -31.09
CA TRP A 120 17.21 5.26 -31.96
C TRP A 120 17.08 5.72 -33.42
N GLY A 121 15.85 5.87 -33.92
CA GLY A 121 15.60 6.37 -35.27
C GLY A 121 16.08 7.81 -35.46
N PHE A 122 15.82 8.68 -34.47
CA PHE A 122 16.29 10.07 -34.49
C PHE A 122 17.82 10.14 -34.47
N ILE A 123 18.48 9.37 -33.61
CA ILE A 123 19.95 9.34 -33.50
C ILE A 123 20.58 8.96 -34.84
N ILE A 124 20.08 7.93 -35.51
CA ILE A 124 20.61 7.44 -36.80
C ILE A 124 20.39 8.47 -37.91
N THR A 125 19.17 9.00 -38.06
CA THR A 125 18.86 10.00 -39.09
C THR A 125 19.62 11.31 -38.87
N PHE A 126 19.71 11.79 -37.62
CA PHE A 126 20.45 13.00 -37.27
C PHE A 126 21.94 12.85 -37.55
N SER A 127 22.54 11.71 -37.18
CA SER A 127 23.94 11.41 -37.49
C SER A 127 24.20 11.35 -38.99
N GLY A 128 23.31 10.71 -39.76
CA GLY A 128 23.41 10.68 -41.22
C GLY A 128 23.30 12.07 -41.86
N LEU A 129 22.38 12.90 -41.38
CA LEU A 129 22.23 14.28 -41.82
C LEU A 129 23.49 15.11 -41.54
N LEU A 130 24.11 14.93 -40.37
CA LEU A 130 25.39 15.60 -40.05
C LEU A 130 26.50 15.18 -41.01
N VAL A 131 26.63 13.90 -41.32
CA VAL A 131 27.63 13.40 -42.29
C VAL A 131 27.39 13.98 -43.68
N VAL A 132 26.14 13.99 -44.14
CA VAL A 132 25.76 14.57 -45.44
C VAL A 132 26.04 16.08 -45.46
N TRP A 133 25.74 16.79 -44.37
CA TRP A 133 26.00 18.22 -44.23
C TRP A 133 27.50 18.52 -44.27
N MET A 134 28.32 17.74 -43.56
CA MET A 134 29.78 17.87 -43.60
C MET A 134 30.33 17.62 -45.01
N ALA A 135 29.86 16.56 -45.68
CA ALA A 135 30.26 16.25 -47.07
C ALA A 135 29.88 17.39 -48.03
N PHE A 136 28.69 17.97 -47.89
CA PHE A 136 28.27 19.12 -48.67
C PHE A 136 29.17 20.34 -48.44
N ASN A 137 29.51 20.67 -47.19
CA ASN A 137 30.40 21.81 -46.89
C ASN A 137 31.81 21.60 -47.43
N VAL A 138 32.37 20.38 -47.38
CA VAL A 138 33.68 20.09 -47.97
C VAL A 138 33.68 20.30 -49.50
N LEU A 139 32.64 19.83 -50.19
CA LEU A 139 32.51 20.01 -51.64
C LEU A 139 32.24 21.48 -52.01
N ALA A 140 31.37 22.16 -51.27
CA ALA A 140 31.02 23.57 -51.48
C ALA A 140 32.17 24.52 -51.10
N ALA A 141 33.02 24.16 -50.14
CA ALA A 141 34.21 24.92 -49.77
C ALA A 141 35.19 25.10 -50.95
N THR A 142 35.17 24.17 -51.90
CA THR A 142 36.00 24.23 -53.12
C THR A 142 35.54 25.33 -54.09
N ILE A 143 34.29 25.77 -54.00
CA ILE A 143 33.70 26.74 -54.96
C ILE A 143 33.32 28.06 -54.26
N TRP A 144 32.69 28.03 -53.08
CA TRP A 144 32.04 29.18 -52.42
C TRP A 144 32.57 29.47 -50.99
N GLN A 145 33.54 28.69 -50.48
CA GLN A 145 34.12 28.80 -49.12
C GLN A 145 33.08 28.95 -47.98
N PHE A 146 31.96 28.23 -48.08
CA PHE A 146 30.94 28.22 -47.03
C PHE A 146 31.32 27.20 -45.92
N ASP A 147 31.39 27.67 -44.65
CA ASP A 147 31.82 26.95 -43.43
C ASP A 147 33.07 26.05 -43.59
N PRO A 148 34.27 26.63 -43.83
CA PRO A 148 35.50 25.86 -43.98
C PRO A 148 35.89 25.11 -42.70
N TYR A 149 36.60 23.99 -42.87
CA TYR A 149 37.13 23.19 -41.76
C TYR A 149 37.90 24.12 -40.78
N PRO A 150 37.54 24.16 -39.47
CA PRO A 150 36.89 23.13 -38.65
C PRO A 150 35.36 23.26 -38.41
N PHE A 151 34.58 23.86 -39.32
CA PHE A 151 33.10 23.99 -39.25
C PHE A 151 32.57 24.77 -38.02
N ILE A 152 32.89 26.06 -37.95
CA ILE A 152 32.53 26.91 -36.79
C ILE A 152 31.01 27.11 -36.65
N LEU A 153 30.29 27.23 -37.79
CA LEU A 153 28.84 27.43 -37.76
C LEU A 153 28.11 26.15 -37.34
N LEU A 154 28.54 24.99 -37.84
CA LEU A 154 28.03 23.70 -37.41
C LEU A 154 28.24 23.49 -35.91
N ASN A 155 29.45 23.80 -35.40
CA ASN A 155 29.76 23.67 -33.98
C ASN A 155 28.89 24.60 -33.12
N LEU A 156 28.68 25.85 -33.54
CA LEU A 156 27.80 26.78 -32.84
C LEU A 156 26.35 26.27 -32.78
N LEU A 157 25.86 25.72 -33.90
CA LEU A 157 24.50 25.18 -33.99
C LEU A 157 24.32 23.95 -33.09
N LEU A 158 25.26 23.00 -33.13
CA LEU A 158 25.26 21.81 -32.29
C LEU A 158 25.34 22.16 -30.79
N SER A 159 26.23 23.08 -30.42
CA SER A 159 26.38 23.55 -29.04
C SER A 159 25.09 24.22 -28.53
N SER A 160 24.46 25.04 -29.37
CA SER A 160 23.20 25.69 -29.04
C SER A 160 22.06 24.67 -28.88
N LEU A 161 21.99 23.68 -29.77
CA LEU A 161 20.99 22.60 -29.71
C LEU A 161 21.14 21.79 -28.41
N ALA A 162 22.36 21.39 -28.07
CA ALA A 162 22.65 20.66 -26.85
C ALA A 162 22.30 21.46 -25.58
N ALA A 163 22.59 22.77 -25.57
CA ALA A 163 22.27 23.66 -24.46
C ALA A 163 20.76 23.75 -24.18
N PHE A 164 19.91 23.75 -25.23
CA PHE A 164 18.46 23.69 -25.07
C PHE A 164 17.96 22.28 -24.73
N GLN A 165 18.62 21.24 -25.22
CA GLN A 165 18.21 19.85 -25.01
C GLN A 165 18.37 19.40 -23.55
N ALA A 166 19.48 19.76 -22.90
CA ALA A 166 19.78 19.37 -21.52
C ALA A 166 18.67 19.71 -20.50
N PRO A 167 18.16 20.96 -20.40
CA PRO A 167 17.09 21.31 -19.47
C PRO A 167 15.76 20.64 -19.84
N ILE A 168 15.47 20.44 -21.13
CA ILE A 168 14.26 19.72 -21.56
C ILE A 168 14.28 18.27 -21.09
N ILE A 169 15.41 17.58 -21.26
CA ILE A 169 15.62 16.23 -20.75
C ILE A 169 15.47 16.22 -19.22
N MET A 170 16.12 17.16 -18.52
CA MET A 170 16.08 17.21 -17.06
C MET A 170 14.67 17.47 -16.51
N MET A 171 13.88 18.34 -17.17
CA MET A 171 12.47 18.55 -16.82
C MET A 171 11.64 17.29 -17.04
N SER A 172 11.86 16.57 -18.14
CA SER A 172 11.18 15.30 -18.41
C SER A 172 11.56 14.23 -17.39
N GLN A 173 12.84 14.13 -17.01
CA GLN A 173 13.35 13.17 -16.03
C GLN A 173 12.79 13.42 -14.64
N ARG A 174 12.87 14.66 -14.13
CA ARG A 174 12.33 15.01 -12.81
C ARG A 174 10.86 14.63 -12.69
N ARG A 175 10.07 14.86 -13.74
CA ARG A 175 8.65 14.48 -13.76
C ARG A 175 8.44 12.97 -13.79
N GLN A 176 9.27 12.24 -14.52
CA GLN A 176 9.21 10.78 -14.53
C GLN A 176 9.56 10.22 -13.15
N GLU A 177 10.58 10.76 -12.49
CA GLU A 177 10.96 10.42 -11.11
C GLU A 177 9.84 10.72 -10.11
N GLU A 178 9.14 11.86 -10.26
CA GLU A 178 7.99 12.20 -9.42
C GLU A 178 6.83 11.20 -9.58
N LYS A 179 6.55 10.74 -10.81
CA LYS A 179 5.57 9.67 -11.08
C LYS A 179 6.02 8.33 -10.52
N ASP A 180 7.27 7.96 -10.73
CA ASP A 180 7.83 6.70 -10.27
C ASP A 180 7.84 6.65 -8.74
N ARG A 181 8.17 7.76 -8.06
CA ARG A 181 8.06 7.89 -6.60
C ARG A 181 6.62 7.70 -6.13
N ALA A 182 5.66 8.38 -6.76
CA ALA A 182 4.24 8.23 -6.42
C ALA A 182 3.74 6.79 -6.63
N ARG A 183 4.21 6.12 -7.69
CA ARG A 183 3.94 4.70 -7.96
C ARG A 183 4.50 3.80 -6.88
N SER A 184 5.77 3.95 -6.54
CA SER A 184 6.41 3.18 -5.45
C SER A 184 5.72 3.39 -4.10
N GLU A 185 5.31 4.62 -3.76
CA GLU A 185 4.55 4.90 -2.53
C GLU A 185 3.21 4.18 -2.50
N ASN A 186 2.46 4.18 -3.61
CA ASN A 186 1.18 3.49 -3.69
C ASN A 186 1.34 1.97 -3.64
N ASP A 187 2.31 1.42 -4.36
CA ASP A 187 2.61 -0.01 -4.35
C ASP A 187 2.98 -0.47 -2.95
N TYR A 188 3.78 0.33 -2.22
CA TYR A 188 4.07 0.09 -0.82
C TYR A 188 2.79 0.06 0.03
N ARG A 189 1.89 1.05 -0.12
CA ARG A 189 0.64 1.09 0.65
C ARG A 189 -0.23 -0.14 0.39
N VAL A 190 -0.36 -0.56 -0.86
CA VAL A 190 -1.13 -1.75 -1.25
C VAL A 190 -0.51 -3.01 -0.65
N ASN A 191 0.81 -3.17 -0.74
CA ASN A 191 1.51 -4.33 -0.21
C ASN A 191 1.40 -4.40 1.32
N LEU A 192 1.65 -3.29 2.02
CA LEU A 192 1.50 -3.24 3.47
C LEU A 192 0.07 -3.56 3.91
N LYS A 193 -0.95 -3.04 3.20
CA LYS A 193 -2.35 -3.38 3.48
C LYS A 193 -2.59 -4.88 3.31
N ALA A 194 -2.12 -5.47 2.21
CA ALA A 194 -2.26 -6.89 1.93
C ALA A 194 -1.58 -7.76 3.00
N GLU A 195 -0.36 -7.39 3.43
CA GLU A 195 0.35 -8.06 4.51
C GLU A 195 -0.47 -8.08 5.81
N LEU A 196 -1.01 -6.92 6.21
CA LEU A 196 -1.82 -6.79 7.41
C LEU A 196 -3.16 -7.54 7.32
N GLU A 197 -3.80 -7.53 6.15
CA GLU A 197 -5.02 -8.33 5.89
C GLU A 197 -4.74 -9.83 5.97
N ILE A 198 -3.62 -10.30 5.40
CA ILE A 198 -3.19 -11.71 5.48
C ILE A 198 -2.91 -12.11 6.94
N ARG A 199 -2.24 -11.25 7.71
CA ARG A 199 -1.99 -11.48 9.15
C ARG A 199 -3.30 -11.60 9.93
N HIS A 200 -4.28 -10.73 9.67
CA HIS A 200 -5.61 -10.80 10.26
C HIS A 200 -6.34 -12.11 9.87
N LEU A 201 -6.25 -12.53 8.61
CA LEU A 201 -6.84 -13.79 8.16
C LEU A 201 -6.19 -15.00 8.85
N HIS A 202 -4.86 -15.04 8.99
CA HIS A 202 -4.16 -16.11 9.72
C HIS A 202 -4.68 -16.23 11.16
N GLU A 203 -4.80 -15.12 11.88
CA GLU A 203 -5.35 -15.16 13.25
C GLU A 203 -6.81 -15.67 13.31
N LYS A 204 -7.63 -15.39 12.28
CA LYS A 204 -8.99 -15.97 12.19
C LYS A 204 -8.93 -17.48 11.98
N ILE A 205 -8.04 -17.95 11.12
CA ILE A 205 -7.84 -19.37 10.83
C ILE A 205 -7.38 -20.08 12.09
N ASP A 206 -6.38 -19.56 12.80
CA ASP A 206 -5.87 -20.17 14.04
C ASP A 206 -6.96 -20.30 15.11
N HIS A 207 -7.78 -19.26 15.27
CA HIS A 207 -8.93 -19.31 16.19
C HIS A 207 -9.96 -20.37 15.79
N LEU A 208 -10.24 -20.52 14.49
CA LEU A 208 -11.15 -21.56 14.01
C LEU A 208 -10.55 -22.95 14.24
N LEU A 209 -9.26 -23.13 13.96
CA LEU A 209 -8.55 -24.38 14.17
C LEU A 209 -8.59 -24.79 15.64
N MET A 210 -8.23 -23.90 16.58
CA MET A 210 -8.31 -24.20 18.02
C MET A 210 -9.69 -24.72 18.42
N ARG A 211 -10.76 -24.07 17.93
CA ARG A 211 -12.14 -24.51 18.23
C ARG A 211 -12.47 -25.89 17.65
N GLN A 212 -11.90 -26.24 16.50
CA GLN A 212 -12.05 -27.59 15.95
C GLN A 212 -11.27 -28.62 16.78
N TRP A 213 -10.07 -28.28 17.25
CA TRP A 213 -9.26 -29.13 18.12
C TRP A 213 -9.95 -29.44 19.45
N GLU A 214 -10.55 -28.43 20.10
CA GLU A 214 -11.34 -28.62 21.33
C GLU A 214 -12.49 -29.61 21.11
N ARG A 215 -13.27 -29.43 20.05
CA ARG A 215 -14.38 -30.34 19.69
C ARG A 215 -13.91 -31.76 19.40
N LEU A 216 -12.79 -31.91 18.71
CA LEU A 216 -12.23 -33.24 18.42
C LEU A 216 -11.83 -33.95 19.72
N THR A 217 -11.24 -33.21 20.67
CA THR A 217 -10.81 -33.74 21.97
C THR A 217 -12.00 -34.14 22.83
N GLU A 218 -13.07 -33.34 22.83
CA GLU A 218 -14.33 -33.65 23.51
C GLU A 218 -14.96 -34.94 22.96
N ILE A 219 -15.02 -35.09 21.63
CA ILE A 219 -15.52 -36.32 20.99
C ILE A 219 -14.66 -37.53 21.37
N GLN A 220 -13.33 -37.38 21.41
CA GLN A 220 -12.43 -38.45 21.81
C GLN A 220 -12.62 -38.87 23.28
N GLN A 221 -12.84 -37.91 24.19
CA GLN A 221 -13.15 -38.20 25.58
C GLN A 221 -14.44 -39.02 25.73
N ILE A 222 -15.51 -38.61 25.03
CA ILE A 222 -16.78 -39.34 25.03
C ILE A 222 -16.59 -40.76 24.49
N GLN A 223 -15.78 -40.95 23.45
CA GLN A 223 -15.48 -42.28 22.91
C GLN A 223 -14.70 -43.16 23.89
N LEU A 224 -13.74 -42.59 24.62
CA LEU A 224 -12.98 -43.32 25.64
C LEU A 224 -13.88 -43.75 26.80
N GLU A 225 -14.73 -42.84 27.29
CA GLU A 225 -15.69 -43.12 28.36
C GLU A 225 -16.66 -44.25 27.95
N LEU A 226 -17.19 -44.20 26.73
CA LEU A 226 -18.05 -45.26 26.20
C LEU A 226 -17.32 -46.62 26.09
N MET A 227 -16.05 -46.63 25.66
CA MET A 227 -15.26 -47.87 25.61
C MET A 227 -14.98 -48.44 27.00
N GLU A 228 -14.73 -47.57 27.99
CA GLU A 228 -14.52 -47.98 29.37
C GLU A 228 -15.79 -48.58 29.97
N ASP A 229 -16.95 -47.98 29.73
CA ASP A 229 -18.25 -48.50 30.15
C ASP A 229 -18.52 -49.88 29.54
N ILE A 230 -18.32 -50.05 28.23
CA ILE A 230 -18.47 -51.34 27.55
C ILE A 230 -17.50 -52.39 28.12
N ALA A 231 -16.26 -52.00 28.42
CA ALA A 231 -15.26 -52.89 29.01
C ALA A 231 -15.65 -53.32 30.44
N ASN A 232 -16.23 -52.40 31.22
CA ASN A 232 -16.71 -52.66 32.57
C ASN A 232 -17.96 -53.55 32.57
N GLU A 233 -18.89 -53.34 31.64
CA GLU A 233 -20.04 -54.24 31.45
C GLU A 233 -19.62 -55.66 31.09
N ARG A 234 -18.62 -55.82 30.21
CA ARG A 234 -18.05 -57.14 29.87
C ARG A 234 -17.39 -57.82 31.06
N ARG A 235 -16.75 -57.08 31.97
CA ARG A 235 -16.15 -57.66 33.19
C ARG A 235 -17.16 -58.10 34.24
N ARG A 236 -18.38 -57.53 34.23
CA ARG A 236 -19.44 -57.86 35.18
C ARG A 236 -20.28 -59.09 34.78
N LYS A 237 -20.17 -59.53 33.52
CA LYS A 237 -20.78 -60.78 33.02
C LYS A 237 -19.78 -61.92 33.08
#